data_AF-A0ABD3PGQ9-F1
#
_entry.id   AF-A0ABD3PGQ9-F1
#
_cell.length_a   1.000
_cell.length_b   1.000
_cell.length_c   1.000
_cell.angle_alpha   90.00
_cell.angle_beta   90.00
_cell.angle_gamma   90.00
#
_symmetry.space_group_name_H-M   'P 1'
#
loop_
_entity.id
_entity.type
_entity.pdbx_description
1 polymer ?
#
loop_
_entity_poly.entity_id
_entity_poly.type
_entity_poly.pdbx_seq_one_letter_code
_entity_poly.pdbx_strand_id
1 'polypeptide(L)'
;MGFLPSSKQPRFLCAVVASLLLIQSEAFSFPPVHQRHQCSICTRLQAGFGKDTTPSRPSKKSSSSQELFELQELRAQLETITEKNMLYESLSVEKRAELSKYVTAVVEKAASPIDVTGKRNSMGPMQFVAGIEGKSWRMVFSTDANAGSGEVELPYGSTVVFRVGQLDGAKGTLDYVLKFSKQIMGLKELVAKSSCEVDVRKYLFVLPLIGSINPGLLTFQYQDIKTNIFGMSNLPVGFFGLLKGRVNYVDTIWFDGERWIERNYLENGDVVYSVYVRDIEDESQR
;
A
#
# COMPACT_ATOMS: atom_id res chain seq x y z
N MET A 1 -27.33 32.37 -42.52
CA MET A 1 -27.90 31.16 -41.87
C MET A 1 -26.92 30.03 -42.17
N GLY A 2 -26.12 29.45 -41.29
CA GLY A 2 -26.09 29.37 -39.84
C GLY A 2 -25.45 28.00 -39.56
N PHE A 3 -24.13 27.89 -39.72
CA PHE A 3 -23.36 26.67 -39.49
C PHE A 3 -23.36 26.35 -37.99
N LEU A 4 -23.81 25.15 -37.63
CA LEU A 4 -23.69 24.59 -36.28
C LEU A 4 -22.22 24.27 -35.96
N PRO A 5 -21.76 24.46 -34.72
CA PRO A 5 -20.36 24.28 -34.37
C PRO A 5 -19.99 22.81 -34.19
N SER A 6 -18.78 22.52 -34.67
CA SER A 6 -17.97 21.33 -34.45
C SER A 6 -18.08 20.78 -33.02
N SER A 7 -18.50 19.52 -32.92
CA SER A 7 -18.51 18.72 -31.70
C SER A 7 -17.08 18.47 -31.23
N LYS A 8 -16.60 19.28 -30.29
CA LYS A 8 -15.45 18.91 -29.47
C LYS A 8 -15.85 17.71 -28.61
N GLN A 9 -15.47 16.51 -29.03
CA GLN A 9 -15.48 15.35 -28.13
C GLN A 9 -14.64 15.70 -26.88
N PRO A 10 -15.13 15.42 -25.67
CA PRO A 10 -14.41 15.76 -24.47
C PRO A 10 -13.19 14.84 -24.34
N ARG A 11 -11.99 15.40 -24.58
CA ARG A 11 -10.69 14.77 -24.28
C ARG A 11 -10.60 14.17 -22.86
N PHE A 12 -11.47 14.61 -21.95
CA PHE A 12 -11.60 14.13 -20.58
C PHE A 12 -12.20 12.73 -20.43
N LEU A 13 -13.11 12.30 -21.32
CA LEU A 13 -13.63 10.93 -21.28
C LEU A 13 -12.51 9.94 -21.62
N CYS A 14 -11.62 10.31 -22.55
CA CYS A 14 -10.41 9.56 -22.84
C CYS A 14 -9.42 9.54 -21.66
N ALA A 15 -9.29 10.61 -20.89
CA ALA A 15 -8.38 10.64 -19.72
C ALA A 15 -8.89 9.73 -18.58
N VAL A 16 -10.18 9.77 -18.26
CA VAL A 16 -10.77 8.87 -17.26
C VAL A 16 -10.68 7.42 -17.72
N VAL A 17 -10.99 7.15 -19.00
CA VAL A 17 -10.84 5.82 -19.60
C VAL A 17 -9.36 5.39 -19.65
N ALA A 18 -8.40 6.29 -19.87
CA ALA A 18 -6.97 5.98 -19.87
C ALA A 18 -6.44 5.66 -18.46
N SER A 19 -6.77 6.46 -17.43
CA SER A 19 -6.40 6.15 -16.04
C SER A 19 -7.02 4.84 -15.56
N LEU A 20 -8.19 4.45 -16.09
CA LEU A 20 -8.85 3.17 -15.80
C LEU A 20 -8.34 1.99 -16.62
N LEU A 21 -7.85 2.24 -17.84
CA LEU A 21 -7.10 1.27 -18.66
C LEU A 21 -5.70 1.00 -18.06
N LEU A 22 -5.21 1.83 -17.13
CA LEU A 22 -3.95 1.56 -16.42
C LEU A 22 -4.12 0.71 -15.16
N ILE A 23 -5.35 0.64 -14.60
CA ILE A 23 -5.74 -0.49 -13.71
C ILE A 23 -5.65 -1.83 -14.49
N GLN A 24 -5.51 -1.79 -15.83
CA GLN A 24 -5.40 -2.98 -16.66
C GLN A 24 -3.98 -3.52 -16.90
N SER A 25 -2.91 -2.84 -16.51
CA SER A 25 -1.55 -3.23 -16.94
C SER A 25 -0.68 -3.96 -15.91
N GLU A 26 -1.08 -4.09 -14.65
CA GLU A 26 -0.24 -4.75 -13.63
C GLU A 26 -0.65 -6.20 -13.37
N ALA A 27 -0.50 -7.05 -14.39
CA ALA A 27 -0.37 -8.49 -14.21
C ALA A 27 1.07 -8.89 -14.57
N PHE A 28 2.04 -8.53 -13.72
CA PHE A 28 3.40 -8.99 -13.89
C PHE A 28 3.57 -10.40 -13.31
N SER A 29 3.95 -11.31 -14.19
CA SER A 29 4.54 -12.59 -13.85
C SER A 29 5.86 -12.32 -13.13
N PHE A 30 5.94 -12.64 -11.83
CA PHE A 30 7.16 -12.55 -11.04
C PHE A 30 8.32 -13.31 -11.74
N PRO A 31 9.51 -12.71 -11.93
CA PRO A 31 10.70 -13.50 -12.20
C PRO A 31 11.09 -14.30 -10.94
N PRO A 32 11.59 -15.54 -11.08
CA PRO A 32 12.00 -16.36 -9.95
C PRO A 32 13.17 -15.70 -9.21
N VAL A 33 13.02 -15.55 -7.89
CA VAL A 33 14.05 -15.06 -6.98
C VAL A 33 15.25 -16.02 -7.00
N HIS A 34 16.33 -15.64 -7.70
CA HIS A 34 17.58 -16.38 -7.68
C HIS A 34 18.24 -16.33 -6.29
N GLN A 35 18.61 -17.52 -5.81
CA GLN A 35 19.38 -17.78 -4.60
C GLN A 35 20.65 -16.92 -4.52
N ARG A 36 20.82 -16.18 -3.41
CA ARG A 36 22.12 -15.63 -3.04
C ARG A 36 23.00 -16.74 -2.45
N HIS A 37 24.16 -16.89 -3.07
CA HIS A 37 25.26 -17.72 -2.63
C HIS A 37 25.67 -17.44 -1.18
N GLN A 38 25.85 -18.52 -0.42
CA GLN A 38 26.54 -18.56 0.85
C GLN A 38 27.98 -18.09 0.65
N CYS A 39 28.46 -17.18 1.49
CA CYS A 39 29.89 -16.95 1.67
C CYS A 39 30.27 -17.41 3.08
N SER A 40 30.95 -18.55 3.12
CA SER A 40 31.66 -19.09 4.26
C SER A 40 32.99 -18.37 4.47
N ILE A 41 33.49 -18.42 5.71
CA ILE A 41 34.86 -18.15 6.18
C ILE A 41 35.05 -16.76 6.82
N CYS A 42 35.11 -16.74 8.15
CA CYS A 42 36.35 -16.36 8.84
C CYS A 42 36.33 -16.82 10.32
N THR A 43 37.13 -17.83 10.61
CA THR A 43 37.51 -18.28 11.95
C THR A 43 38.69 -17.45 12.42
N ARG A 44 38.63 -16.82 13.61
CA ARG A 44 39.85 -16.70 14.43
C ARG A 44 39.54 -16.50 15.92
N LEU A 45 40.05 -17.47 16.66
CA LEU A 45 40.31 -17.54 18.10
C LEU A 45 40.79 -16.21 18.72
N GLN A 46 40.31 -15.93 19.93
CA GLN A 46 41.21 -15.63 21.05
C GLN A 46 40.55 -15.95 22.40
N ALA A 47 41.28 -16.75 23.17
CA ALA A 47 41.02 -17.06 24.57
C ALA A 47 41.47 -15.90 25.47
N GLY A 48 40.78 -15.70 26.59
CA GLY A 48 41.19 -14.77 27.64
C GLY A 48 40.40 -15.01 28.92
N PHE A 49 40.99 -15.78 29.84
CA PHE A 49 40.55 -15.91 31.22
C PHE A 49 40.79 -14.59 31.96
N GLY A 50 39.77 -14.07 32.65
CA GLY A 50 39.87 -12.92 33.53
C GLY A 50 38.68 -12.87 34.48
N LYS A 51 38.88 -13.41 35.69
CA LYS A 51 38.02 -13.22 36.86
C LYS A 51 38.17 -11.77 37.31
N ASP A 52 37.07 -11.04 37.47
CA ASP A 52 36.99 -10.01 38.50
C ASP A 52 35.56 -9.66 38.90
N THR A 53 35.44 -9.33 40.18
CA THR A 53 34.22 -9.26 40.98
C THR A 53 33.78 -7.81 41.09
N THR A 54 32.52 -7.48 40.80
CA THR A 54 31.90 -6.18 41.18
C THR A 54 30.37 -6.27 41.12
N PRO A 55 29.64 -5.44 41.89
CA PRO A 55 28.34 -5.78 42.47
C PRO A 55 27.17 -5.49 41.54
N SER A 56 26.12 -6.29 41.72
CA SER A 56 24.81 -6.17 41.08
C SER A 56 24.21 -4.78 41.23
N ARG A 57 24.29 -3.99 40.14
CA ARG A 57 23.49 -2.78 39.92
C ARG A 57 22.10 -3.21 39.41
N PRO A 58 21.00 -2.63 39.90
CA PRO A 58 19.66 -3.05 39.49
C PRO A 58 19.48 -2.87 37.99
N SER A 59 19.00 -3.93 37.35
CA SER A 59 18.65 -3.99 35.94
C SER A 59 17.55 -2.97 35.65
N LYS A 60 17.96 -1.79 35.16
CA LYS A 60 17.06 -0.91 34.39
C LYS A 60 16.58 -1.73 33.19
N LYS A 61 15.35 -2.24 33.28
CA LYS A 61 14.53 -2.53 32.11
C LYS A 61 14.32 -1.21 31.37
N SER A 62 15.19 -0.89 30.42
CA SER A 62 14.94 0.16 29.44
C SER A 62 15.24 -0.41 28.05
N SER A 63 14.42 -1.36 27.62
CA SER A 63 14.27 -1.66 26.19
C SER A 63 13.19 -0.76 25.60
N SER A 64 13.29 0.56 25.82
CA SER A 64 12.73 1.49 24.85
C SER A 64 13.78 1.58 23.75
N SER A 65 13.69 0.67 22.78
CA SER A 65 14.40 0.80 21.52
C SER A 65 14.23 2.23 21.04
N GLN A 66 15.32 3.00 20.91
CA GLN A 66 15.27 4.35 20.39
C GLN A 66 14.51 4.29 19.06
N GLU A 67 13.34 4.94 19.04
CA GLU A 67 12.55 5.06 17.84
C GLU A 67 13.37 5.86 16.82
N LEU A 68 13.44 5.37 15.58
CA LEU A 68 14.20 6.04 14.54
C LEU A 68 13.63 7.43 14.30
N PHE A 69 14.50 8.44 14.30
CA PHE A 69 14.10 9.83 14.03
C PHE A 69 13.30 9.93 12.72
N GLU A 70 13.73 9.22 11.67
CA GLU A 70 13.04 9.20 10.38
C GLU A 70 11.60 8.67 10.49
N LEU A 71 11.33 7.73 11.39
CA LEU A 71 9.98 7.22 11.63
C LEU A 71 9.11 8.26 12.34
N GLN A 72 9.66 8.98 13.32
CA GLN A 72 8.94 10.03 14.03
C GLN A 72 8.59 11.19 13.09
N GLU A 73 9.54 11.63 12.28
CA GLU A 73 9.32 12.66 11.26
C GLU A 73 8.29 12.23 10.23
N LEU A 74 8.40 10.99 9.70
CA LEU A 74 7.42 10.47 8.76
C LEU A 74 6.00 10.52 9.35
N ARG A 75 5.83 10.08 10.60
CA ARG A 75 4.52 10.09 11.26
C ARG A 75 3.94 11.49 11.40
N ALA A 76 4.74 12.45 11.87
CA ALA A 76 4.30 13.83 12.03
C ALA A 76 3.89 14.48 10.71
N GLN A 77 4.64 14.21 9.63
CA GLN A 77 4.34 14.76 8.31
C GLN A 77 3.10 14.12 7.68
N LEU A 78 2.93 12.80 7.80
CA LEU A 78 1.75 12.10 7.31
C LEU A 78 0.48 12.50 8.05
N GLU A 79 0.58 12.75 9.36
CA GLU A 79 -0.50 13.29 10.19
C GLU A 79 -0.90 14.69 9.71
N THR A 80 0.08 15.57 9.49
CA THR A 80 -0.18 16.91 8.94
C THR A 80 -0.86 16.86 7.56
N ILE A 81 -0.44 15.95 6.67
CA ILE A 81 -1.06 15.74 5.36
C ILE A 81 -2.51 15.27 5.52
N THR A 82 -2.73 14.35 6.45
CA THR A 82 -4.03 13.76 6.75
C THR A 82 -5.00 14.80 7.30
N GLU A 83 -4.61 15.54 8.34
CA GLU A 83 -5.43 16.54 9.02
C GLU A 83 -5.81 17.72 8.11
N LYS A 84 -4.86 18.17 7.28
CA LYS A 84 -5.10 19.26 6.33
C LYS A 84 -5.79 18.78 5.05
N ASN A 85 -6.05 17.48 4.95
CA ASN A 85 -6.58 16.82 3.75
C ASN A 85 -5.83 17.25 2.47
N MET A 86 -4.50 17.31 2.57
CA MET A 86 -3.66 17.71 1.44
C MET A 86 -3.52 16.55 0.46
N LEU A 87 -3.66 16.86 -0.81
CA LEU A 87 -3.37 15.94 -1.90
C LEU A 87 -1.86 15.83 -2.06
N TYR A 88 -1.33 14.62 -2.22
CA TYR A 88 0.12 14.43 -2.34
C TYR A 88 0.66 15.07 -3.63
N GLU A 89 -0.16 15.15 -4.68
CA GLU A 89 0.15 15.84 -5.93
C GLU A 89 0.28 17.36 -5.74
N SER A 90 -0.25 17.91 -4.65
CA SER A 90 -0.12 19.34 -4.31
C SER A 90 1.13 19.67 -3.50
N LEU A 91 1.88 18.66 -3.05
CA LEU A 91 3.13 18.86 -2.32
C LEU A 91 4.23 19.35 -3.25
N SER A 92 5.08 20.26 -2.75
CA SER A 92 6.23 20.74 -3.50
C SER A 92 7.19 19.58 -3.82
N VAL A 93 7.96 19.71 -4.90
CA VAL A 93 8.91 18.67 -5.33
C VAL A 93 9.93 18.38 -4.22
N GLU A 94 10.37 19.43 -3.52
CA GLU A 94 11.32 19.32 -2.40
C GLU A 94 10.72 18.54 -1.24
N LYS A 95 9.45 18.81 -0.91
CA LYS A 95 8.76 18.11 0.18
C LYS A 95 8.50 16.65 -0.17
N ARG A 96 8.13 16.35 -1.41
CA ARG A 96 8.00 14.96 -1.90
C ARG A 96 9.33 14.22 -1.81
N ALA A 97 10.43 14.84 -2.27
CA ALA A 97 11.76 14.25 -2.18
C ALA A 97 12.21 14.02 -0.72
N GLU A 98 11.87 14.92 0.20
CA GLU A 98 12.11 14.76 1.64
C GLU A 98 11.33 13.58 2.22
N LEU A 99 10.02 13.50 1.95
CA LEU A 99 9.17 12.38 2.38
C LEU A 99 9.64 11.04 1.82
N SER A 100 10.02 10.99 0.55
CA SER A 100 10.57 9.77 -0.05
C SER A 100 11.81 9.28 0.69
N LYS A 101 12.70 10.19 1.14
CA LYS A 101 13.86 9.80 1.95
C LYS A 101 13.46 9.18 3.28
N TYR A 102 12.45 9.74 3.96
CA TYR A 102 11.96 9.16 5.21
C TYR A 102 11.34 7.78 5.00
N VAL A 103 10.49 7.62 3.97
CA VAL A 103 9.87 6.33 3.64
C VAL A 103 10.94 5.27 3.36
N THR A 104 11.90 5.56 2.49
CA THR A 104 13.01 4.64 2.19
C THR A 104 13.82 4.31 3.44
N ALA A 105 14.16 5.31 4.27
CA ALA A 105 14.90 5.08 5.51
C ALA A 105 14.13 4.19 6.50
N VAL A 106 12.81 4.37 6.62
CA VAL A 106 11.96 3.51 7.46
C VAL A 106 11.96 2.08 6.94
N VAL A 107 11.75 1.88 5.64
CA VAL A 107 11.72 0.54 5.03
C VAL A 107 13.06 -0.19 5.19
N GLU A 108 14.18 0.51 5.05
CA GLU A 108 15.52 -0.10 5.10
C GLU A 108 16.01 -0.35 6.53
N LYS A 109 15.76 0.59 7.45
CA LYS A 109 16.37 0.59 8.79
C LYS A 109 15.41 0.17 9.89
N ALA A 110 14.11 0.49 9.75
CA ALA A 110 13.13 0.21 10.79
C ALA A 110 12.57 -1.20 10.64
N ALA A 111 12.58 -1.96 11.73
CA ALA A 111 11.81 -3.19 11.78
C ALA A 111 10.32 -2.84 11.76
N SER A 112 9.54 -3.53 10.93
CA SER A 112 8.08 -3.46 10.99
C SER A 112 7.60 -3.93 12.36
N PRO A 113 6.82 -3.11 13.11
CA PRO A 113 6.30 -3.50 14.41
C PRO A 113 5.46 -4.79 14.33
N ILE A 114 4.66 -4.92 13.27
CA ILE A 114 3.98 -6.16 12.91
C ILE A 114 4.77 -6.81 11.76
N ASP A 115 5.34 -7.98 12.02
CA ASP A 115 6.15 -8.69 11.03
C ASP A 115 5.30 -9.40 9.98
N VAL A 116 4.87 -8.64 8.99
CA VAL A 116 4.11 -9.12 7.83
C VAL A 116 4.87 -10.18 7.03
N THR A 117 6.20 -10.11 7.02
CA THR A 117 7.06 -11.02 6.22
C THR A 117 7.26 -12.39 6.84
N GLY A 118 6.79 -12.61 8.08
CA GLY A 118 6.88 -13.87 8.81
C GLY A 118 8.30 -14.31 9.19
N LYS A 119 9.31 -13.43 9.05
CA LYS A 119 10.74 -13.71 9.28
C LYS A 119 11.09 -13.89 10.75
N ARG A 120 10.43 -13.16 11.64
CA ARG A 120 10.69 -13.09 13.09
C ARG A 120 9.54 -13.69 13.90
N ASN A 121 8.28 -13.47 13.51
CA ASN A 121 7.11 -13.94 14.26
C ASN A 121 6.17 -14.74 13.34
N SER A 122 5.69 -15.91 13.79
CA SER A 122 4.69 -16.68 13.05
C SER A 122 3.30 -16.05 13.03
N MET A 123 2.99 -15.18 14.00
CA MET A 123 1.68 -14.52 14.11
C MET A 123 1.58 -13.19 13.38
N GLY A 124 2.67 -12.67 12.81
CA GLY A 124 2.70 -11.35 12.19
C GLY A 124 1.69 -11.16 11.06
N PRO A 125 1.55 -12.11 10.11
CA PRO A 125 0.51 -12.03 9.09
C PRO A 125 -0.92 -12.02 9.67
N MET A 126 -1.20 -12.79 10.73
CA MET A 126 -2.50 -12.77 11.39
C MET A 126 -2.76 -11.46 12.14
N GLN A 127 -1.72 -10.87 12.73
CA GLN A 127 -1.80 -9.54 13.35
C GLN A 127 -2.05 -8.45 12.30
N PHE A 128 -1.51 -8.61 11.09
CA PHE A 128 -1.80 -7.72 9.97
C PHE A 128 -3.26 -7.85 9.52
N VAL A 129 -3.77 -9.07 9.34
CA VAL A 129 -5.19 -9.33 9.04
C VAL A 129 -6.08 -8.63 10.08
N ALA A 130 -5.88 -8.91 11.37
CA ALA A 130 -6.65 -8.28 12.45
C ALA A 130 -6.44 -6.75 12.49
N GLY A 131 -5.28 -6.28 12.04
CA GLY A 131 -4.92 -4.88 11.96
C GLY A 131 -5.66 -4.14 10.86
N ILE A 132 -5.98 -4.77 9.73
CA ILE A 132 -6.67 -4.16 8.59
C ILE A 132 -8.17 -4.44 8.54
N GLU A 133 -8.63 -5.52 9.18
CA GLU A 133 -10.04 -5.95 9.16
C GLU A 133 -10.99 -4.84 9.62
N GLY A 134 -12.06 -4.64 8.86
CA GLY A 134 -13.12 -3.67 9.18
C GLY A 134 -12.71 -2.20 9.10
N LYS A 135 -11.52 -1.89 8.59
CA LYS A 135 -10.97 -0.51 8.56
C LYS A 135 -10.93 0.11 7.15
N SER A 136 -10.70 1.41 7.12
CA SER A 136 -10.42 2.17 5.89
C SER A 136 -8.95 2.55 5.85
N TRP A 137 -8.31 2.40 4.70
CA TRP A 137 -6.91 2.77 4.50
C TRP A 137 -6.79 3.70 3.31
N ARG A 138 -6.43 4.95 3.57
CA ARG A 138 -6.28 5.98 2.54
C ARG A 138 -4.82 6.12 2.15
N MET A 139 -4.52 6.06 0.86
CA MET A 139 -3.21 6.39 0.33
C MET A 139 -2.97 7.89 0.51
N VAL A 140 -1.89 8.24 1.19
CA VAL A 140 -1.54 9.65 1.47
C VAL A 140 -0.25 10.08 0.79
N PHE A 141 0.57 9.14 0.31
CA PHE A 141 1.82 9.43 -0.35
C PHE A 141 2.30 8.25 -1.21
N SER A 142 3.01 8.54 -2.30
CA SER A 142 3.76 7.57 -3.09
C SER A 142 5.15 8.14 -3.40
N THR A 143 6.18 7.29 -3.36
CA THR A 143 7.56 7.69 -3.70
C THR A 143 7.81 7.73 -5.20
N ASP A 144 6.86 7.29 -6.02
CA ASP A 144 6.98 7.39 -7.48
C ASP A 144 7.09 8.86 -7.89
N ALA A 145 8.18 9.20 -8.58
CA ALA A 145 8.44 10.55 -9.05
C ALA A 145 7.45 10.97 -10.15
N ASN A 146 6.95 9.99 -10.92
CA ASN A 146 5.91 10.19 -11.93
C ASN A 146 4.52 10.27 -11.32
N ALA A 147 4.45 10.04 -9.99
CA ALA A 147 3.48 10.40 -8.97
C ALA A 147 2.84 11.81 -9.05
N GLY A 148 3.15 12.63 -10.04
CA GLY A 148 2.48 13.92 -10.24
C GLY A 148 2.65 14.49 -11.65
N SER A 149 3.11 13.67 -12.60
CA SER A 149 3.51 14.11 -13.94
C SER A 149 2.68 13.45 -15.03
N GLY A 150 1.36 13.46 -14.88
CA GLY A 150 0.36 13.68 -15.95
C GLY A 150 0.27 12.72 -17.14
N GLU A 151 1.19 11.78 -17.35
CA GLU A 151 1.21 10.90 -18.53
C GLU A 151 0.69 9.49 -18.24
N VAL A 152 0.82 8.98 -17.00
CA VAL A 152 0.42 7.62 -16.60
C VAL A 152 0.01 7.60 -15.13
N GLU A 153 -0.96 8.44 -14.74
CA GLU A 153 -1.27 8.62 -13.33
C GLU A 153 -2.76 8.72 -13.03
N LEU A 154 -3.10 8.49 -11.76
CA LEU A 154 -4.46 8.68 -11.25
C LEU A 154 -4.93 10.11 -11.58
N PRO A 155 -6.23 10.33 -11.85
CA PRO A 155 -6.73 11.66 -12.16
C PRO A 155 -6.37 12.64 -11.05
N TYR A 156 -5.88 13.83 -11.40
CA TYR A 156 -5.45 14.83 -10.42
C TYR A 156 -6.52 15.08 -9.35
N GLY A 157 -6.10 15.00 -8.08
CA GLY A 157 -6.99 15.18 -6.95
C GLY A 157 -7.94 14.02 -6.74
N SER A 158 -7.52 12.82 -7.12
CA SER A 158 -8.14 11.58 -6.69
C SER A 158 -7.35 10.96 -5.56
N THR A 159 -8.00 10.14 -4.75
CA THR A 159 -7.39 9.49 -3.60
C THR A 159 -7.84 8.05 -3.53
N VAL A 160 -6.89 7.14 -3.41
CA VAL A 160 -7.14 5.71 -3.25
C VAL A 160 -7.50 5.42 -1.80
N VAL A 161 -8.58 4.69 -1.59
CA VAL A 161 -9.00 4.19 -0.27
C VAL A 161 -9.33 2.71 -0.39
N PHE A 162 -8.68 1.88 0.42
CA PHE A 162 -9.10 0.51 0.64
C PHE A 162 -10.12 0.45 1.76
N ARG A 163 -11.30 -0.09 1.45
CA ARG A 163 -12.33 -0.39 2.44
C ARG A 163 -12.34 -1.88 2.73
N VAL A 164 -11.61 -2.31 3.77
CA VAL A 164 -11.53 -3.72 4.14
C VAL A 164 -12.77 -4.08 4.95
N GLY A 165 -13.50 -5.11 4.50
CA GLY A 165 -14.66 -5.65 5.19
C GLY A 165 -14.27 -6.61 6.31
N GLN A 166 -15.20 -7.48 6.70
CA GLN A 166 -14.92 -8.58 7.61
C GLN A 166 -14.07 -9.64 6.90
N LEU A 167 -13.13 -10.23 7.64
CA LEU A 167 -12.24 -11.28 7.15
C LEU A 167 -12.52 -12.57 7.95
N ASP A 168 -12.98 -13.62 7.27
CA ASP A 168 -13.05 -14.95 7.85
C ASP A 168 -11.66 -15.61 7.75
N GLY A 169 -10.90 -15.50 8.84
CA GLY A 169 -9.52 -15.96 8.94
C GLY A 169 -8.56 -15.08 8.16
N ALA A 170 -8.47 -15.24 6.84
CA ALA A 170 -7.62 -14.44 5.96
C ALA A 170 -8.30 -14.06 4.64
N LYS A 171 -9.59 -14.36 4.49
CA LYS A 171 -10.37 -14.11 3.27
C LYS A 171 -11.58 -13.26 3.58
N GLY A 172 -11.95 -12.38 2.66
CA GLY A 172 -13.17 -11.60 2.82
C GLY A 172 -13.42 -10.66 1.66
N THR A 173 -13.94 -9.48 1.98
CA THR A 173 -14.31 -8.46 0.99
C THR A 173 -13.47 -7.20 1.15
N LEU A 174 -13.16 -6.55 0.03
CA LEU A 174 -12.47 -5.28 -0.02
C LEU A 174 -13.13 -4.41 -1.08
N ASP A 175 -13.42 -3.16 -0.76
CA ASP A 175 -13.75 -2.18 -1.79
C ASP A 175 -12.52 -1.34 -2.09
N TYR A 176 -12.10 -1.32 -3.34
CA TYR A 176 -11.14 -0.37 -3.84
C TYR A 176 -11.88 0.90 -4.25
N VAL A 177 -11.62 2.01 -3.58
CA VAL A 177 -12.36 3.26 -3.77
C VAL A 177 -11.44 4.33 -4.30
N LEU A 178 -11.84 4.94 -5.40
CA LEU A 178 -11.21 6.16 -5.91
C LEU A 178 -12.12 7.34 -5.57
N LYS A 179 -11.72 8.14 -4.58
CA LYS A 179 -12.42 9.37 -4.19
C LYS A 179 -11.90 10.54 -5.02
N PHE A 180 -12.77 11.48 -5.38
CA PHE A 180 -12.37 12.69 -6.11
C PHE A 180 -12.58 13.93 -5.25
N SER A 181 -11.52 14.73 -5.07
CA SER A 181 -11.52 15.97 -4.26
C SER A 181 -12.38 17.08 -4.85
N LYS A 182 -12.43 17.17 -6.18
CA LYS A 182 -13.35 18.02 -6.93
C LYS A 182 -14.39 17.12 -7.58
N GLN A 183 -15.66 17.51 -7.56
CA GLN A 183 -16.71 16.81 -8.30
C GLN A 183 -16.37 16.86 -9.79
N ILE A 184 -15.65 15.86 -10.29
CA ILE A 184 -15.40 15.71 -11.72
C ILE A 184 -16.73 15.26 -12.31
N MET A 185 -17.45 16.21 -12.92
CA MET A 185 -18.76 15.95 -13.53
C MET A 185 -19.75 15.22 -12.58
N GLY A 186 -19.80 15.62 -11.30
CA GLY A 186 -20.72 15.04 -10.32
C GLY A 186 -20.42 13.61 -9.86
N LEU A 187 -19.27 13.04 -10.25
CA LEU A 187 -18.74 11.80 -9.71
C LEU A 187 -18.00 12.10 -8.39
N LYS A 188 -18.51 11.58 -7.27
CA LYS A 188 -17.89 11.74 -5.94
C LYS A 188 -16.85 10.65 -5.68
N GLU A 189 -17.22 9.43 -5.99
CA GLU A 189 -16.37 8.25 -5.79
C GLU A 189 -16.70 7.16 -6.80
N LEU A 190 -15.69 6.34 -7.07
CA LEU A 190 -15.80 5.09 -7.80
C LEU A 190 -15.45 3.95 -6.86
N VAL A 191 -16.32 2.93 -6.77
CA VAL A 191 -16.19 1.84 -5.81
C VAL A 191 -16.12 0.52 -6.56
N ALA A 192 -14.95 -0.12 -6.56
CA ALA A 192 -14.76 -1.46 -7.10
C ALA A 192 -14.84 -2.50 -5.97
N LYS A 193 -15.96 -3.22 -5.92
CA LYS A 193 -16.23 -4.33 -5.00
C LYS A 193 -15.33 -5.51 -5.36
N SER A 194 -14.59 -6.01 -4.39
CA SER A 194 -13.59 -7.07 -4.60
C SER A 194 -13.68 -8.13 -3.52
N SER A 195 -13.29 -9.36 -3.87
CA SER A 195 -12.93 -10.38 -2.89
C SER A 195 -11.44 -10.26 -2.58
N CYS A 196 -11.04 -10.40 -1.33
CA CYS A 196 -9.63 -10.33 -0.94
C CYS A 196 -9.19 -11.55 -0.12
N GLU A 197 -7.90 -11.84 -0.18
CA GLU A 197 -7.21 -12.87 0.59
C GLU A 197 -5.81 -12.38 0.98
N VAL A 198 -5.42 -12.57 2.24
CA VAL A 198 -4.07 -12.30 2.72
C VAL A 198 -3.30 -13.61 2.81
N ASP A 199 -2.12 -13.70 2.21
CA ASP A 199 -1.27 -14.88 2.37
C ASP A 199 -0.68 -14.89 3.78
N VAL A 200 -1.22 -15.77 4.62
CA VAL A 200 -0.77 -16.01 6.00
C VAL A 200 0.10 -17.25 6.12
N ARG A 201 0.38 -17.95 5.02
CA ARG A 201 1.15 -19.21 5.06
C ARG A 201 2.59 -18.90 5.43
N LYS A 202 3.06 -19.48 6.54
CA LYS A 202 4.48 -19.51 6.87
C LYS A 202 5.05 -20.84 6.42
N TYR A 203 5.93 -20.82 5.42
CA TYR A 203 6.73 -21.95 4.91
C TYR A 203 6.17 -23.32 5.31
N LEU A 204 5.00 -23.68 4.78
CA LEU A 204 4.43 -24.98 5.07
C LEU A 204 5.29 -26.00 4.32
N PHE A 205 6.15 -26.70 5.05
CA PHE A 205 7.07 -27.74 4.57
C PHE A 205 6.32 -29.01 4.14
N VAL A 206 5.26 -28.87 3.35
CA VAL A 206 4.47 -30.00 2.87
C VAL A 206 4.08 -29.73 1.41
N LEU A 207 4.86 -30.37 0.53
CA LEU A 207 4.66 -30.58 -0.91
C LEU A 207 5.05 -29.41 -1.85
N PRO A 208 5.91 -29.66 -2.87
CA PRO A 208 6.43 -28.67 -3.82
C PRO A 208 5.44 -28.39 -4.96
N LEU A 209 4.14 -28.32 -4.67
CA LEU A 209 3.12 -28.10 -5.69
C LEU A 209 2.34 -26.81 -5.39
N ILE A 210 2.73 -25.77 -6.14
CA ILE A 210 1.94 -24.58 -6.52
C ILE A 210 2.05 -23.38 -5.56
N GLY A 211 2.98 -22.47 -5.88
CA GLY A 211 2.95 -21.06 -5.47
C GLY A 211 4.16 -20.58 -4.67
N SER A 212 4.70 -19.42 -5.01
CA SER A 212 5.61 -18.66 -4.15
C SER A 212 4.86 -18.20 -2.89
N ILE A 213 5.32 -18.61 -1.71
CA ILE A 213 4.76 -18.18 -0.42
C ILE A 213 5.27 -16.76 -0.13
N ASN A 214 4.35 -15.79 -0.01
CA ASN A 214 4.68 -14.39 0.24
C ASN A 214 3.85 -13.88 1.43
N PRO A 215 4.30 -14.13 2.68
CA PRO A 215 3.57 -13.72 3.87
C PRO A 215 3.30 -12.20 3.85
N GLY A 216 2.05 -11.80 4.13
CA GLY A 216 1.65 -10.39 4.12
C GLY A 216 1.23 -9.83 2.75
N LEU A 217 1.27 -10.66 1.70
CA LEU A 217 0.73 -10.32 0.39
C LEU A 217 -0.79 -10.30 0.45
N LEU A 218 -1.39 -9.12 0.25
CA LEU A 218 -2.83 -8.97 0.09
C LEU A 218 -3.17 -9.12 -1.41
N THR A 219 -3.97 -10.13 -1.74
CA THR A 219 -4.47 -10.36 -3.09
C THR A 219 -5.93 -9.98 -3.13
N PHE A 220 -6.37 -9.22 -4.13
CA PHE A 220 -7.78 -8.93 -4.32
C PHE A 220 -8.20 -8.99 -5.78
N GLN A 221 -9.43 -9.45 -6.00
CA GLN A 221 -10.01 -9.62 -7.32
C GLN A 221 -11.27 -8.79 -7.46
N TYR A 222 -11.33 -7.94 -8.49
CA TYR A 222 -12.50 -7.12 -8.77
C TYR A 222 -13.70 -8.00 -9.16
N GLN A 223 -14.80 -7.88 -8.43
CA GLN A 223 -16.04 -8.63 -8.67
C GLN A 223 -17.09 -7.78 -9.39
N ASP A 224 -17.21 -6.52 -8.98
CA ASP A 224 -18.19 -5.58 -9.50
C ASP A 224 -17.70 -4.15 -9.33
N ILE A 225 -18.12 -3.24 -10.19
CA ILE A 225 -17.73 -1.82 -10.11
C ILE A 225 -18.97 -0.95 -10.12
N LYS A 226 -19.13 -0.20 -9.04
CA LYS A 226 -20.24 0.71 -8.79
C LYS A 226 -19.75 2.14 -8.87
N THR A 227 -20.52 2.98 -9.56
CA THR A 227 -20.28 4.43 -9.61
C THR A 227 -21.43 5.18 -8.96
N ASN A 228 -21.10 6.28 -8.29
CA ASN A 228 -22.07 7.22 -7.72
C ASN A 228 -21.96 8.55 -8.48
N ILE A 229 -22.87 8.76 -9.44
CA ILE A 229 -22.91 9.95 -10.31
C ILE A 229 -24.23 10.68 -10.04
N PHE A 230 -24.17 11.95 -9.59
CA PHE A 230 -25.36 12.83 -9.43
C PHE A 230 -26.56 12.21 -8.67
N GLY A 231 -26.31 11.53 -7.54
CA GLY A 231 -27.38 10.94 -6.72
C GLY A 231 -28.03 9.67 -7.33
N MET A 232 -27.61 9.26 -8.53
CA MET A 232 -27.92 7.96 -9.10
C MET A 232 -26.81 6.98 -8.69
N SER A 233 -27.17 6.01 -7.87
CA SER A 233 -26.29 4.94 -7.42
C SER A 233 -26.35 3.74 -8.38
N ASN A 234 -25.23 3.04 -8.54
CA ASN A 234 -25.13 1.78 -9.32
C ASN A 234 -25.29 1.93 -10.84
N LEU A 235 -24.81 3.01 -11.45
CA LEU A 235 -24.76 3.08 -12.92
C LEU A 235 -23.70 2.11 -13.46
N PRO A 236 -24.07 1.10 -14.27
CA PRO A 236 -23.12 0.20 -14.91
C PRO A 236 -22.40 0.97 -16.00
N VAL A 237 -21.18 1.39 -15.73
CA VAL A 237 -20.31 2.03 -16.71
C VAL A 237 -19.70 0.92 -17.57
N GLY A 238 -20.17 0.79 -18.82
CA GLY A 238 -19.88 -0.35 -19.71
C GLY A 238 -18.40 -0.68 -19.95
N PHE A 239 -17.49 0.25 -19.67
CA PHE A 239 -16.04 0.02 -19.74
C PHE A 239 -15.46 -0.76 -18.54
N PHE A 240 -16.17 -0.83 -17.41
CA PHE A 240 -15.68 -1.42 -16.17
C PHE A 240 -15.90 -2.92 -16.07
N GLY A 241 -16.71 -3.50 -16.96
CA GLY A 241 -16.76 -4.95 -17.16
C GLY A 241 -15.39 -5.55 -17.49
N LEU A 242 -14.48 -4.75 -18.06
CA LEU A 242 -13.10 -5.17 -18.38
C LEU A 242 -12.18 -5.31 -17.17
N LEU A 243 -12.55 -4.74 -16.01
CA LEU A 243 -11.79 -4.87 -14.78
C LEU A 243 -12.25 -6.06 -13.94
N LYS A 244 -13.49 -6.51 -14.13
CA LYS A 244 -14.03 -7.69 -13.44
C LYS A 244 -13.17 -8.91 -13.73
N GLY A 245 -12.82 -9.64 -12.66
CA GLY A 245 -11.99 -10.83 -12.72
C GLY A 245 -10.48 -10.56 -12.67
N ARG A 246 -10.03 -9.29 -12.78
CA ARG A 246 -8.61 -8.97 -12.61
C ARG A 246 -8.19 -9.10 -11.16
N VAL A 247 -7.01 -9.65 -10.97
CA VAL A 247 -6.38 -9.89 -9.68
C VAL A 247 -5.26 -8.88 -9.51
N ASN A 248 -5.21 -8.23 -8.35
CA ASN A 248 -4.17 -7.30 -7.96
C ASN A 248 -3.49 -7.83 -6.71
N TYR A 249 -2.23 -7.43 -6.53
CA TYR A 249 -1.36 -7.87 -5.45
C TYR A 249 -0.80 -6.64 -4.73
N VAL A 250 -0.89 -6.63 -3.42
CA VAL A 250 -0.32 -5.58 -2.57
C VAL A 250 0.73 -6.22 -1.68
N ASP A 251 1.99 -5.93 -1.98
CA ASP A 251 3.14 -6.45 -1.28
C ASP A 251 3.45 -5.59 -0.05
N THR A 252 2.93 -6.01 1.10
CA THR A 252 3.10 -5.27 2.35
C THR A 252 4.48 -5.49 2.92
N ILE A 253 5.21 -4.39 3.15
CA ILE A 253 6.59 -4.43 3.66
C ILE A 253 6.72 -3.89 5.08
N TRP A 254 5.83 -2.99 5.49
CA TRP A 254 5.86 -2.37 6.82
C TRP A 254 4.45 -2.03 7.30
N PHE A 255 4.16 -2.32 8.56
CA PHE A 255 2.86 -2.11 9.17
C PHE A 255 2.96 -1.93 10.69
N ASP A 256 2.34 -0.87 11.23
CA ASP A 256 2.28 -0.60 12.67
C ASP A 256 0.86 -0.59 13.26
N GLY A 257 -0.17 -0.86 12.46
CA GLY A 257 -1.57 -0.81 12.87
C GLY A 257 -2.28 0.51 12.57
N GLU A 258 -1.54 1.58 12.29
CA GLU A 258 -2.06 2.92 11.94
C GLU A 258 -1.53 3.43 10.59
N ARG A 259 -0.33 3.00 10.20
CA ARG A 259 0.28 3.22 8.89
C ARG A 259 0.67 1.89 8.26
N TRP A 260 0.56 1.88 6.95
CA TRP A 260 0.82 0.72 6.11
C TRP A 260 1.66 1.18 4.91
N ILE A 261 2.79 0.51 4.67
CA ILE A 261 3.64 0.75 3.51
C ILE A 261 3.61 -0.48 2.62
N GLU A 262 3.24 -0.28 1.37
CA GLU A 262 3.34 -1.28 0.30
C GLU A 262 4.57 -1.02 -0.58
N ARG A 263 5.01 -2.06 -1.25
CA ARG A 263 6.06 -2.02 -2.26
C ARG A 263 5.47 -2.32 -3.63
N ASN A 264 5.79 -1.47 -4.60
CA ASN A 264 5.45 -1.63 -6.00
C ASN A 264 6.72 -1.63 -6.86
N TYR A 265 6.59 -2.14 -8.08
CA TYR A 265 7.67 -2.23 -9.06
C TYR A 265 7.25 -1.54 -10.35
N LEU A 266 8.03 -0.55 -10.78
CA LEU A 266 7.83 0.11 -12.06
C LEU A 266 8.28 -0.80 -13.21
N GLU A 267 7.88 -0.47 -14.44
CA GLU A 267 8.24 -1.25 -15.65
C GLU A 267 9.75 -1.40 -15.85
N ASN A 268 10.53 -0.42 -15.41
CA ASN A 268 11.99 -0.42 -15.45
C ASN A 268 12.63 -1.26 -14.33
N GLY A 269 11.83 -1.84 -13.43
CA GLY A 269 12.27 -2.62 -12.28
C GLY A 269 12.58 -1.80 -11.03
N ASP A 270 12.42 -0.47 -11.08
CA ASP A 270 12.62 0.39 -9.92
C ASP A 270 11.55 0.12 -8.86
N VAL A 271 11.97 0.21 -7.59
CA VAL A 271 11.10 0.00 -6.45
C VAL A 271 10.50 1.33 -6.00
N VAL A 272 9.18 1.37 -5.90
CA VAL A 272 8.45 2.51 -5.34
C VAL A 272 7.59 2.04 -4.16
N TYR A 273 7.26 2.97 -3.27
CA TYR A 273 6.51 2.68 -2.06
C TYR A 273 5.28 3.57 -2.00
N SER A 274 4.13 2.98 -1.70
CA SER A 274 2.93 3.73 -1.35
C SER A 274 2.66 3.63 0.14
N VAL A 275 2.23 4.75 0.72
CA VAL A 275 1.99 4.89 2.15
C VAL A 275 0.50 5.14 2.36
N TYR A 276 -0.10 4.29 3.18
CA TYR A 276 -1.48 4.39 3.61
C TYR A 276 -1.56 4.73 5.10
N VAL A 277 -2.58 5.51 5.44
CA VAL A 277 -2.95 5.84 6.82
C VAL A 277 -4.39 5.44 7.02
N ARG A 278 -4.73 4.98 8.23
CA ARG A 278 -6.10 4.66 8.59
C ARG A 278 -7.01 5.89 8.45
N ASP A 279 -8.13 5.71 7.73
CA ASP A 279 -9.09 6.78 7.42
C ASP A 279 -10.34 6.62 8.30
N ILE A 280 -10.25 7.13 9.54
CA ILE A 280 -11.32 7.07 10.54
C ILE A 280 -12.56 7.84 10.07
N GLU A 281 -12.38 8.91 9.30
CA GLU A 281 -13.48 9.68 8.74
C GLU A 281 -14.29 8.84 7.74
N ASP A 282 -13.62 8.12 6.83
CA ASP A 282 -14.30 7.17 5.93
C ASP A 282 -14.98 6.05 6.70
N GLU A 283 -14.35 5.51 7.76
CA GLU A 283 -14.97 4.48 8.62
C GLU A 283 -16.31 4.96 9.21
N SER A 284 -16.38 6.22 9.65
CA SER A 284 -17.57 6.81 10.26
C SER A 284 -18.72 7.11 9.29
N GLN A 285 -18.44 7.20 7.98
CA GLN A 285 -19.42 7.56 6.94
C GLN A 285 -20.06 6.34 6.25
N ARG A 286 -19.68 5.12 6.64
CA ARG A 286 -20.23 3.87 6.13
C ARG A 286 -21.52 3.48 6.85
#